data_AF-A0A7C6KNL4-F1
#
_entry.id   AF-A0A7C6KNL4-F1
#
_cell.length_a   1.000
_cell.length_b   1.000
_cell.length_c   1.000
_cell.angle_alpha   90.00
_cell.angle_beta   90.00
_cell.angle_gamma   90.00
#
_symmetry.space_group_name_H-M   'P 1'
#
loop_
_entity.id
_entity.type
_entity.pdbx_description
1 polymer ?
#
loop_
_entity_poly.entity_id
_entity_poly.type
_entity_poly.pdbx_seq_one_letter_code
_entity_poly.pdbx_strand_id
1 'polypeptide(L)' 'MRHPQYFGLFLLTLGMLVQWPTLPTLVMWPVLIVAYLRLARREEREALERFGNAYIEYAKRTPMFLPKLIV' A
#
# COMPACT_ATOMS: atom_id res chain seq x y z
N MET A 1 8.16 6.34 -2.37
CA MET A 1 7.00 5.42 -2.39
C MET A 1 5.74 6.24 -2.23
N ARG A 2 4.65 5.89 -2.91
CA ARG A 2 3.40 6.67 -2.85
C ARG A 2 2.56 6.35 -1.61
N HIS A 3 2.62 5.11 -1.12
CA HIS A 3 1.90 4.70 0.09
C HIS A 3 2.83 4.08 1.17
N PRO A 4 3.79 4.84 1.73
CA PRO A 4 4.70 4.33 2.76
C PRO A 4 3.97 3.95 4.06
N GLN A 5 2.87 4.63 4.39
CA GLN A 5 2.03 4.29 5.54
C GLN A 5 1.39 2.91 5.41
N TYR A 6 0.83 2.59 4.23
CA TYR A 6 0.24 1.26 3.98
C TYR A 6 1.30 0.17 4.03
N PHE A 7 2.50 0.44 3.51
CA PHE A 7 3.62 -0.50 3.62
C PHE A 7 4.00 -0.75 5.08
N GLY A 8 4.10 0.30 5.92
CA GLY A 8 4.34 0.15 7.36
C GLY A 8 3.26 -0.64 8.08
N LEU A 9 1.98 -0.41 7.75
CA LEU A 9 0.87 -1.17 8.30
C LEU A 9 0.92 -2.66 7.91
N PHE A 10 1.28 -2.96 6.66
CA PHE A 10 1.45 -4.35 6.21
C PHE A 10 2.59 -5.04 6.94
N LEU A 11 3.72 -4.36 7.17
CA LEU A 11 4.83 -4.91 7.96
C LEU A 11 4.43 -5.13 9.42
N LEU A 12 3.74 -4.18 10.04
CA LEU A 12 3.27 -4.29 11.43
C LEU A 12 2.30 -5.47 11.58
N THR A 13 1.30 -5.55 10.71
CA THR A 13 0.29 -6.61 10.77
C THR A 13 0.87 -7.98 10.40
N LEU A 14 1.86 -8.03 9.50
CA LEU A 14 2.62 -9.25 9.22
C LEU A 14 3.41 -9.70 10.45
N GLY A 15 4.09 -8.78 11.13
CA GLY A 15 4.81 -9.08 12.38
C GLY A 15 3.88 -9.66 13.44
N MET A 16 2.69 -9.07 13.62
CA MET A 16 1.66 -9.61 14.52
C MET A 16 1.16 -10.98 14.09
N LEU A 17 0.93 -11.19 12.79
CA LEU A 17 0.49 -12.48 12.25
C LEU A 17 1.53 -13.59 12.50
N VAL A 18 2.81 -13.27 12.37
CA VAL A 18 3.91 -14.21 12.65
C VAL A 18 4.05 -14.47 14.15
N GLN A 19 3.90 -13.44 14.98
CA GLN A 19 3.98 -13.58 16.44
C GLN A 19 2.87 -14.49 17.01
N TRP A 20 1.63 -14.36 16.49
CA TRP A 20 0.50 -15.13 16.98
C TRP A 20 -0.49 -15.51 15.86
N PRO A 21 -0.16 -16.54 15.05
CA PRO A 21 -0.98 -16.94 13.92
C PRO A 21 -2.25 -17.64 14.40
N THR A 22 -3.41 -17.11 14.05
CA THR A 22 -4.71 -17.75 14.26
C THR A 22 -5.41 -17.98 12.92
N LEU A 23 -6.23 -19.03 12.82
CA LEU A 23 -6.97 -19.31 11.57
C LEU A 23 -7.76 -18.09 11.05
N PRO A 24 -8.47 -17.31 11.89
CA PRO A 24 -9.15 -16.11 11.42
C PRO A 24 -8.18 -15.05 10.89
N THR A 25 -7.06 -14.79 11.57
CA THR A 25 -6.10 -13.76 11.16
C THR A 25 -5.38 -14.12 9.87
N LEU A 26 -5.09 -15.41 9.65
CA LEU A 26 -4.53 -15.92 8.40
C LEU A 26 -5.44 -15.66 7.19
N VAL A 27 -6.76 -15.69 7.38
CA VAL A 27 -7.74 -15.41 6.30
C VAL A 27 -8.01 -13.91 6.18
N MET A 28 -8.13 -13.20 7.31
CA MET A 28 -8.42 -11.77 7.33
C MET A 28 -7.25 -10.92 6.81
N TRP A 29 -6.01 -11.33 7.04
CA TRP A 29 -4.84 -10.54 6.63
C TRP A 29 -4.73 -10.38 5.10
N PRO A 30 -4.89 -11.43 4.27
CA PRO A 30 -5.01 -11.28 2.81
C PRO A 30 -6.18 -10.38 2.39
N VAL A 31 -7.34 -10.48 3.05
CA VAL A 31 -8.50 -9.61 2.78
C VAL A 31 -8.15 -8.14 3.05
N LEU A 32 -7.47 -7.88 4.16
CA LEU A 32 -7.00 -6.55 4.53
C LEU A 32 -6.03 -5.99 3.49
N ILE A 33 -5.05 -6.80 3.03
CA ILE A 33 -4.15 -6.39 1.94
C ILE A 33 -4.94 -5.98 0.70
N VAL A 34 -5.87 -6.82 0.25
CA VAL A 34 -6.66 -6.53 -0.96
C VAL A 34 -7.50 -5.26 -0.77
N ALA A 35 -8.09 -5.06 0.41
CA ALA A 35 -8.87 -3.86 0.72
C ALA A 35 -7.99 -2.59 0.63
N TYR A 36 -6.80 -2.59 1.23
CA TYR A 36 -5.87 -1.46 1.16
C TYR A 36 -5.30 -1.23 -0.25
N LEU A 37 -5.04 -2.30 -1.02
CA LEU A 37 -4.65 -2.17 -2.43
C LEU A 37 -5.74 -1.54 -3.29
N ARG A 38 -7.02 -1.79 -2.97
CA ARG A 38 -8.16 -1.14 -3.64
C ARG A 38 -8.30 0.31 -3.21
N LEU A 39 -8.09 0.60 -1.92
CA LEU A 39 -8.14 1.95 -1.37
C LEU A 39 -7.05 2.83 -1.98
N ALA A 40 -5.80 2.36 -1.98
CA ALA A 40 -4.68 3.05 -2.63
C ALA A 40 -5.01 3.43 -4.08
N ARG A 41 -5.55 2.50 -4.87
CA ARG A 41 -5.97 2.78 -6.25
C ARG A 41 -7.13 3.79 -6.37
N ARG A 42 -7.96 3.96 -5.34
CA ARG A 42 -8.98 5.03 -5.32
C ARG A 42 -8.31 6.37 -5.06
N GLU A 43 -7.44 6.44 -4.06
CA GLU A 43 -6.67 7.66 -3.76
C GLU A 43 -5.84 8.14 -4.95
N GLU A 44 -5.23 7.22 -5.71
CA GLU A 44 -4.48 7.61 -6.92
C GLU A 44 -5.37 8.20 -8.01
N ARG A 45 -6.62 7.74 -8.12
CA ARG A 45 -7.59 8.29 -9.07
C ARG A 45 -8.05 9.68 -8.63
N GLU A 46 -8.36 9.84 -7.35
CA GLU A 46 -8.71 11.14 -6.77
C GLU A 46 -7.55 12.14 -6.90
N ALA A 47 -6.30 11.69 -6.69
CA ALA A 47 -5.12 12.50 -6.89
C ALA A 47 -4.90 12.87 -8.37
N LEU A 48 -5.17 11.94 -9.28
CA LEU A 48 -5.11 12.21 -10.72
C LEU A 48 -6.18 13.24 -11.13
N GLU A 49 -7.40 13.13 -10.62
CA GLU A 49 -8.48 14.09 -10.88
C GLU A 49 -8.16 15.48 -10.31
N ARG A 50 -7.56 15.54 -9.12
CA ARG A 50 -7.24 16.81 -8.44
C ARG A 50 -5.99 17.51 -8.98
N PHE A 51 -4.96 16.75 -9.36
CA PHE A 51 -3.63 17.30 -9.68
C PHE A 51 -3.18 17.03 -11.12
N GLY A 52 -3.92 16.21 -11.88
CA GLY A 52 -3.69 15.96 -13.30
C GLY A 52 -2.24 15.61 -13.65
N ASN A 53 -1.65 16.39 -14.56
CA ASN A 53 -0.29 16.19 -15.07
C ASN A 53 0.79 16.24 -13.98
N ALA A 54 0.61 17.06 -12.93
CA ALA A 54 1.58 17.14 -11.84
C ALA A 54 1.67 15.79 -11.09
N TYR A 55 0.53 15.12 -10.90
CA TYR A 55 0.49 13.79 -10.30
C TYR A 55 1.07 12.73 -11.23
N ILE A 56 0.83 12.81 -12.54
CA ILE A 56 1.42 11.88 -13.52
C ILE A 56 2.95 11.94 -13.46
N GLU A 57 3.53 13.13 -13.47
CA GLU A 57 4.99 13.32 -13.38
C GLU A 57 5.56 12.82 -12.04
N TYR A 58 4.85 13.06 -10.94
CA TYR A 58 5.19 12.51 -9.63
C TYR A 58 5.13 10.97 -9.62
N ALA A 59 4.08 10.39 -10.19
CA ALA A 59 3.84 8.95 -10.22
C ALA A 59 4.87 8.19 -11.06
N LYS A 60 5.43 8.81 -12.11
CA LYS A 60 6.56 8.26 -12.89
C LYS A 60 7.83 8.13 -12.07
N ARG A 61 8.09 9.08 -11.17
CA ARG A 61 9.33 9.11 -10.36
C ARG A 61 9.22 8.28 -9.08
N THR A 62 7.98 8.07 -8.60
CA THR A 62 7.70 7.49 -7.29
C THR A 62 6.93 6.17 -7.40
N PRO A 63 7.52 5.03 -7.01
CA PRO A 63 6.85 3.72 -7.05
C PRO A 63 5.69 3.63 -6.04
N MET A 64 4.71 2.76 -6.31
CA MET A 64 3.48 2.63 -5.54
C MET A 64 3.70 2.12 -4.10
N PHE A 65 4.30 0.94 -3.94
CA PHE A 65 4.48 0.28 -2.63
C PHE A 65 5.92 -0.11 -2.30
N LEU A 66 6.71 -0.55 -3.27
CA LEU A 66 8.09 -0.96 -3.03
C LEU A 66 9.03 0.25 -3.03
N PRO A 67 10.03 0.31 -2.13
CA PRO A 67 11.08 1.29 -2.23
C PRO A 67 11.84 1.04 -3.53
N LYS A 68 12.30 2.10 -4.19
CA LYS A 68 13.43 1.92 -5.11
C LYS A 68 14.56 1.43 -4.22
N LEU A 69 14.89 0.15 -4.30
CA LEU A 69 16.13 -0.36 -3.73
C LEU A 69 17.23 0.47 -4.37
N ILE A 70 17.86 1.34 -3.57
CA ILE A 70 19.09 1.98 -3.96
C ILE A 70 20.11 0.84 -3.94
N VAL A 71 20.32 0.22 -5.09
CA VAL A 71 21.46 -0.67 -5.35
C VAL A 71 22.54 0.19 -5.99
#